data_AF-A0A4R4UQQ4-F1
#
_entry.id   AF-A0A4R4UQQ4-F1
#
_cell.length_a   1.000
_cell.length_b   1.000
_cell.length_c   1.000
_cell.angle_alpha   90.00
_cell.angle_beta   90.00
_cell.angle_gamma   90.00
#
_symmetry.space_group_name_H-M   'P 1'
#
loop_
_entity.id
_entity.type
_entity.pdbx_description
1 polymer ?
#
loop_
_entity_poly.entity_id
_entity_poly.type
_entity_poly.pdbx_seq_one_letter_code
_entity_poly.pdbx_strand_id
1 'polypeptide(L)'
;MTRPVVRLNGEGPGPVLPDVGGTDCGEYRIGLGVYALGRLPGAEADELSAHLRGCPPCRAELAELRAVAELLAHSVPRPPGGGRGTAVAARKGAGRRPRTGASLMRLSGACAYGSGGPGRSR
;
A
#
# COMPACT_ATOMS: atom_id res chain seq x y z
N MET A 1 -13.95 42.69 27.01
CA MET A 1 -13.58 41.77 25.90
C MET A 1 -13.31 40.41 26.51
N THR A 2 -14.33 39.55 26.58
CA THR A 2 -14.27 38.27 27.30
C THR A 2 -14.10 37.16 26.26
N ARG A 3 -13.03 36.37 26.35
CA ARG A 3 -12.78 35.23 25.44
C ARG A 3 -13.65 34.05 25.86
N PRO A 4 -14.31 33.32 24.94
CA PRO A 4 -14.94 32.06 25.31
C PRO A 4 -13.88 30.97 25.44
N VAL A 5 -13.95 30.23 26.55
CA VAL A 5 -13.25 28.96 26.74
C VAL A 5 -14.01 27.88 25.98
N VAL A 6 -13.41 27.33 24.93
CA VAL A 6 -13.94 26.16 24.23
C VAL A 6 -13.77 24.94 25.12
N ARG A 7 -14.88 24.33 25.54
CA ARG A 7 -14.91 23.01 26.20
C ARG A 7 -14.69 21.96 25.11
N LEU A 8 -13.49 21.40 25.03
CA LEU A 8 -13.21 20.17 24.26
C LEU A 8 -13.29 19.00 25.24
N ASN A 9 -14.45 18.34 25.33
CA ASN A 9 -14.59 16.98 25.89
C ASN A 9 -15.96 16.47 25.43
N GLY A 10 -16.03 15.97 24.19
CA GLY A 10 -17.10 15.08 23.75
C GLY A 10 -16.70 13.65 24.08
N GLU A 11 -17.66 12.88 24.59
CA GLU A 11 -17.51 11.48 25.01
C GLU A 11 -16.68 10.62 24.06
N GLY A 12 -15.80 9.79 24.62
CA GLY A 12 -15.06 8.79 23.87
C GLY A 12 -16.01 7.81 23.17
N PRO A 13 -15.63 7.26 22.00
CA PRO A 13 -16.49 6.33 21.30
C PRO A 13 -16.72 5.11 22.18
N GLY A 14 -18.01 4.84 22.45
CA GLY A 14 -18.44 3.60 23.10
C GLY A 14 -17.95 2.36 22.35
N PRO A 15 -18.03 1.18 22.97
CA PRO A 15 -17.53 -0.05 22.38
C PRO A 15 -18.20 -0.29 21.02
N VAL A 16 -17.41 -0.21 19.95
CA VAL A 16 -17.80 -0.66 18.62
C VAL A 16 -17.88 -2.19 18.66
N LEU A 17 -19.03 -2.72 19.06
CA LEU A 17 -19.34 -4.12 18.83
C LEU A 17 -19.57 -4.28 17.32
N PRO A 18 -18.79 -5.10 16.60
CA PRO A 18 -19.07 -5.34 15.20
C PRO A 18 -20.37 -6.14 15.11
N ASP A 19 -21.37 -5.56 14.46
CA ASP A 19 -22.50 -6.28 13.90
C ASP A 19 -21.92 -7.28 12.87
N VAL A 20 -21.69 -8.50 13.32
CA VAL A 20 -21.30 -9.64 12.49
C VAL A 20 -22.58 -10.43 12.22
N GLY A 21 -23.44 -9.90 11.36
CA GLY A 21 -24.63 -10.64 10.90
C GLY A 21 -25.50 -9.79 9.97
N GLY A 22 -25.64 -10.06 8.68
CA GLY A 22 -25.54 -11.35 8.01
C GLY A 22 -25.18 -11.24 6.53
N THR A 23 -24.40 -12.24 6.12
CA THR A 23 -23.96 -12.60 4.76
C THR A 23 -23.10 -11.55 4.03
N ASP A 24 -21.80 -11.88 3.92
CA ASP A 24 -20.74 -11.29 3.07
C ASP A 24 -20.21 -9.88 3.40
N CYS A 25 -20.86 -9.09 4.27
CA CYS A 25 -20.33 -7.75 4.60
C CYS A 25 -18.98 -7.75 5.33
N GLY A 26 -18.62 -8.85 6.03
CA GLY A 26 -17.38 -8.94 6.79
C GLY A 26 -16.12 -8.85 5.93
N GLU A 27 -16.13 -9.51 4.77
CA GLU A 27 -15.01 -9.51 3.83
C GLU A 27 -14.78 -8.10 3.25
N TYR A 28 -15.86 -7.46 2.78
CA TYR A 28 -15.78 -6.12 2.21
C TYR A 28 -15.40 -5.04 3.23
N ARG A 29 -15.83 -5.15 4.49
CA ARG A 29 -15.49 -4.18 5.53
C ARG A 29 -13.98 -4.06 5.77
N ILE A 30 -13.26 -5.18 5.70
CA ILE A 30 -11.79 -5.21 5.83
C ILE A 30 -11.14 -4.35 4.73
N GLY A 31 -11.70 -4.35 3.52
CA GLY A 31 -11.20 -3.59 2.37
C GLY A 31 -11.53 -2.09 2.38
N LEU A 32 -12.50 -1.62 3.18
CA LEU A 32 -13.02 -0.25 3.09
C LEU A 32 -11.95 0.82 3.36
N GLY A 33 -11.04 0.60 4.31
CA GLY A 33 -9.98 1.56 4.63
C GLY A 33 -8.99 1.73 3.47
N VAL A 34 -8.56 0.62 2.86
CA VAL A 34 -7.62 0.62 1.72
C VAL A 34 -8.29 1.19 0.47
N TYR A 35 -9.58 0.91 0.29
CA TYR A 35 -10.41 1.50 -0.76
C TYR A 35 -10.56 3.02 -0.58
N ALA A 36 -10.80 3.51 0.64
CA ALA A 36 -10.89 4.94 0.94
C ALA A 36 -9.57 5.69 0.63
N LEU A 37 -8.42 5.03 0.82
CA LEU A 37 -7.11 5.55 0.47
C LEU A 37 -6.77 5.45 -1.03
N GLY A 38 -7.63 4.82 -1.84
CA GLY A 38 -7.41 4.60 -3.26
C GLY A 38 -6.26 3.63 -3.55
N ARG A 39 -6.06 2.63 -2.68
CA ARG A 39 -4.94 1.68 -2.74
C ARG A 39 -5.36 0.23 -2.96
N LEU A 40 -6.66 -0.03 -3.07
CA LEU A 40 -7.17 -1.39 -3.31
C LEU A 40 -6.93 -1.78 -4.78
N PRO A 41 -6.46 -3.00 -5.08
CA PRO A 41 -6.27 -3.47 -6.45
C PRO A 41 -7.55 -3.41 -7.28
N GLY A 42 -7.44 -3.23 -8.60
CA GLY A 42 -8.59 -2.99 -9.47
C GLY A 42 -9.71 -4.02 -9.35
N ALA A 43 -9.39 -5.32 -9.40
CA ALA A 43 -10.40 -6.38 -9.28
C ALA A 43 -11.13 -6.36 -7.93
N GLU A 44 -10.38 -6.25 -6.82
CA GLU A 44 -10.94 -6.15 -5.47
C GLU A 44 -11.75 -4.86 -5.28
N ALA A 45 -11.32 -3.75 -5.90
CA ALA A 45 -12.05 -2.48 -5.90
C ALA A 45 -13.36 -2.56 -6.68
N ASP A 46 -13.40 -3.29 -7.78
CA ASP A 46 -14.60 -3.51 -8.58
C ASP A 46 -15.62 -4.38 -7.83
N GLU A 47 -15.16 -5.45 -7.19
CA GLU A 47 -15.98 -6.32 -6.34
C GLU A 47 -16.56 -5.55 -5.15
N LEU A 48 -15.72 -4.80 -4.43
CA LEU A 48 -16.17 -3.95 -3.32
C LEU A 48 -17.14 -2.87 -3.80
N SER A 49 -16.89 -2.25 -4.96
CA SER A 49 -17.80 -1.29 -5.57
C SER A 49 -19.15 -1.91 -5.91
N ALA A 50 -19.17 -3.19 -6.31
CA ALA A 50 -20.40 -3.92 -6.56
C ALA A 50 -21.22 -4.13 -5.28
N HIS A 51 -20.57 -4.55 -4.21
CA HIS A 51 -21.20 -4.68 -2.90
C HIS A 51 -21.76 -3.34 -2.40
N LEU A 52 -20.99 -2.25 -2.53
CA LEU A 52 -21.39 -0.91 -2.09
C LEU A 52 -22.63 -0.38 -2.79
N ARG A 53 -23.00 -0.87 -3.98
CA ARG A 53 -24.29 -0.52 -4.61
C ARG A 53 -25.47 -1.07 -3.82
N GLY A 54 -25.34 -2.26 -3.24
CA GLY A 54 -26.41 -2.95 -2.52
C GLY A 54 -26.42 -2.77 -1.00
N CYS A 55 -25.32 -2.30 -0.39
CA CYS A 55 -25.16 -2.31 1.06
C CYS A 55 -25.09 -0.89 1.69
N PRO A 56 -26.21 -0.35 2.23
CA PRO A 56 -26.19 0.92 2.94
C PRO A 56 -25.23 0.98 4.15
N PRO A 57 -25.11 -0.06 5.00
CA PRO A 57 -24.17 -0.06 6.12
C PRO A 57 -22.72 0.16 5.69
N CYS A 58 -22.22 -0.61 4.71
CA CYS A 58 -20.84 -0.46 4.21
C CYS A 58 -20.61 0.90 3.53
N ARG A 59 -21.65 1.52 2.93
CA ARG A 59 -21.54 2.89 2.41
C ARG A 59 -21.40 3.93 3.52
N ALA A 60 -22.12 3.76 4.62
CA ALA A 60 -22.01 4.65 5.78
C ALA A 60 -20.61 4.56 6.39
N GLU A 61 -20.10 3.35 6.60
CA GLU A 61 -18.74 3.11 7.09
C GLU A 61 -17.67 3.71 6.16
N LEU A 62 -17.84 3.55 4.84
CA LEU A 62 -16.95 4.17 3.86
C LEU A 62 -16.94 5.71 3.94
N ALA A 63 -18.09 6.33 4.22
CA ALA A 63 -18.18 7.79 4.34
C ALA A 63 -17.36 8.29 5.53
N GLU A 64 -17.44 7.62 6.68
CA GLU A 64 -16.63 7.91 7.86
C GLU A 64 -15.13 7.77 7.57
N LEU A 65 -14.74 6.67 6.91
CA LEU A 65 -13.34 6.42 6.55
C LEU A 65 -12.79 7.44 5.53
N ARG A 66 -13.63 7.93 4.61
CA ARG A 66 -13.23 8.98 3.65
C ARG A 66 -12.93 10.30 4.35
N ALA A 67 -13.71 10.69 5.35
CA ALA A 67 -13.43 11.90 6.14
C ALA A 67 -12.06 11.80 6.83
N VAL A 68 -11.73 10.62 7.39
CA VAL A 68 -10.39 10.37 7.97
C VAL A 68 -9.29 10.41 6.90
N ALA A 69 -9.51 9.78 5.74
CA ALA A 69 -8.55 9.78 4.64
C ALA A 69 -8.25 11.20 4.11
N GLU A 70 -9.24 12.09 4.11
CA GLU A 70 -9.06 13.50 3.79
C GLU A 70 -8.17 14.21 4.81
N LEU A 71 -8.39 14.02 6.11
CA LEU A 71 -7.52 14.59 7.15
C LEU A 71 -6.07 14.10 7.01
N LEU A 72 -5.88 12.81 6.74
CA LEU A 72 -4.56 12.23 6.49
C LEU A 72 -3.86 12.83 5.26
N ALA A 73 -4.62 13.18 4.22
CA ALA A 73 -4.04 13.81 3.04
C ALA A 73 -3.47 15.21 3.31
N HIS A 74 -3.90 15.88 4.39
CA HIS A 74 -3.39 17.18 4.80
C HIS A 74 -2.19 17.10 5.76
N SER A 75 -1.97 15.95 6.41
CA SER A 75 -0.89 15.78 7.40
C SER A 75 0.44 15.31 6.80
N VAL A 76 0.42 14.78 5.57
CA VAL A 76 1.62 14.29 4.90
C VAL A 76 2.09 15.31 3.85
N PRO A 77 3.36 15.75 3.87
CA PRO A 77 3.91 16.61 2.82
C PRO A 77 3.74 15.97 1.45
N ARG A 78 3.06 16.68 0.55
CA ARG A 78 2.85 16.20 -0.82
C ARG A 78 4.14 16.38 -1.62
N PRO A 79 4.74 15.29 -2.15
CA PRO A 79 5.92 15.42 -2.99
C PRO A 79 5.57 16.19 -4.28
N PRO A 80 6.49 16.99 -4.83
CA PRO A 80 6.28 17.62 -6.13
C PRO A 80 6.04 16.54 -7.18
N GLY A 81 4.94 16.67 -7.93
CA GLY A 81 4.49 15.66 -8.91
C GLY A 81 3.63 14.52 -8.34
N GLY A 82 3.38 14.48 -7.02
CA GLY A 82 2.51 13.50 -6.37
C GLY A 82 1.02 13.82 -6.51
N GLY A 83 0.47 13.63 -7.71
CA GLY A 83 -0.98 13.58 -7.93
C GLY A 83 -1.64 12.43 -7.19
N ARG A 84 -2.95 12.55 -6.92
CA ARG A 84 -3.77 11.48 -6.33
C ARG A 84 -4.08 10.47 -7.46
N GLY A 85 -3.15 9.56 -7.74
CA GLY A 85 -3.30 8.53 -8.77
C GLY A 85 -2.04 8.28 -9.60
N THR A 86 -1.60 7.02 -9.59
CA THR A 86 -0.66 6.35 -10.51
C THR A 86 0.54 7.16 -11.01
N ALA A 87 1.63 7.14 -10.25
CA ALA A 87 2.96 7.22 -10.84
C ALA A 87 3.91 6.30 -10.04
N VAL A 88 3.86 5.00 -10.31
CA VAL A 88 5.04 4.17 -10.10
C VAL A 88 6.03 4.63 -11.15
N ALA A 89 6.87 5.60 -10.80
CA ALA A 89 8.01 5.93 -11.64
C ALA A 89 8.84 4.65 -11.76
N ALA A 90 8.85 4.06 -12.96
CA ALA A 90 9.72 2.96 -13.28
C ALA A 90 11.14 3.44 -13.02
N ARG A 91 11.75 2.98 -11.92
CA ARG A 91 13.19 3.14 -11.69
C ARG A 91 13.88 2.58 -12.91
N LYS A 92 14.40 3.45 -13.79
CA LYS A 92 15.19 3.06 -14.95
C LYS A 92 16.45 2.42 -14.40
N GLY A 93 16.48 1.09 -14.37
CA GLY A 93 17.66 0.35 -13.91
C GLY A 93 18.87 0.85 -14.70
N ALA A 94 19.93 1.25 -14.00
CA ALA A 94 21.21 1.49 -14.63
C ALA A 94 21.66 0.16 -15.26
N GLY A 95 21.57 0.08 -16.59
CA GLY A 95 21.79 -1.15 -17.34
C GLY A 95 23.07 -1.83 -16.89
N ARG A 96 22.99 -3.11 -16.54
CA ARG A 96 24.16 -3.96 -16.34
C ARG A 96 24.82 -4.11 -17.71
N ARG A 97 25.79 -3.25 -18.00
CA ARG A 97 26.57 -3.27 -19.26
C ARG A 97 27.03 -4.71 -19.52
N PRO A 98 26.76 -5.29 -20.70
CA PRO A 98 27.35 -6.56 -21.10
C PRO A 98 28.87 -6.38 -21.06
N ARG A 99 29.56 -7.22 -20.30
CA ARG A 99 31.02 -7.33 -20.38
C ARG A 99 31.37 -8.08 -21.67
N THR A 100 31.09 -7.48 -22.82
CA THR A 100 31.63 -7.94 -24.11
C THR A 100 33.06 -7.46 -24.19
N GLY A 101 33.96 -8.25 -23.63
CA GLY A 101 35.38 -7.93 -23.53
C GLY A 101 36.21 -9.13 -23.09
N ALA A 102 36.02 -10.28 -23.75
CA ALA A 102 36.94 -11.40 -23.71
C ALA A 102 36.76 -12.23 -24.99
N SER A 103 37.17 -11.66 -26.12
CA SER A 103 37.62 -12.48 -27.25
C SER A 103 39.13 -12.57 -27.12
N LEU A 104 39.61 -13.71 -26.64
CA LEU A 104 40.95 -14.20 -26.94
C LEU A 104 40.81 -15.70 -27.21
N MET A 105 40.96 -16.03 -28.48
CA MET A 105 41.76 -17.15 -29.00
C MET A 105 41.80 -18.43 -28.14
N ARG A 106 41.29 -19.52 -28.73
CA ARG A 106 41.43 -20.93 -28.34
C ARG A 106 42.56 -21.22 -27.34
N LEU A 107 42.19 -21.66 -26.14
CA LEU A 107 43.04 -22.44 -25.26
C LEU A 107 42.35 -23.78 -25.01
N SER A 108 42.83 -24.82 -25.68
CA SER A 108 42.58 -26.20 -25.29
C SER A 108 43.12 -26.40 -23.88
N GLY A 109 42.24 -26.59 -22.90
CA GLY A 109 42.63 -26.75 -21.52
C GLY A 109 41.54 -27.49 -20.75
N ALA A 110 41.64 -28.82 -20.73
CA ALA A 110 41.02 -29.62 -19.68
C ALA A 110 41.71 -29.31 -18.34
N CYS A 111 40.95 -29.02 -17.30
CA CYS A 111 41.23 -29.24 -15.86
C CYS A 111 39.98 -28.81 -15.09
N ALA A 112 39.16 -29.75 -14.63
CA ALA A 112 39.26 -30.43 -13.32
C ALA A 112 38.63 -29.60 -12.19
N TYR A 113 37.46 -30.07 -11.75
CA TYR A 113 36.76 -29.65 -10.54
C TYR A 113 37.63 -30.03 -9.32
N GLY A 114 38.08 -29.03 -8.58
CA GLY A 114 38.93 -29.21 -7.39
C GLY A 114 38.43 -28.34 -6.25
N SER A 115 37.58 -28.94 -5.42
CA SER A 115 37.14 -28.47 -4.11
C SER A 115 38.32 -28.28 -3.14
N GLY A 116 38.43 -27.11 -2.52
CA GLY A 116 39.32 -26.86 -1.39
C GLY A 116 39.18 -25.42 -0.89
N GLY A 117 38.67 -25.26 0.35
CA GLY A 117 38.43 -23.96 1.03
C GLY A 117 39.72 -23.20 1.40
N PRO A 118 39.79 -22.42 2.51
CA PRO A 118 38.86 -22.24 3.64
C PRO A 118 38.42 -20.78 3.84
N GLY A 119 37.57 -20.56 4.84
CA GLY A 119 36.87 -19.31 5.09
C GLY A 119 37.71 -18.13 5.56
N ARG A 120 37.00 -17.02 5.78
CA ARG A 120 37.50 -15.92 6.60
C ARG A 120 36.38 -15.38 7.46
N SER A 121 36.55 -15.56 8.76
CA SER A 121 35.82 -14.86 9.79
C SER A 121 36.33 -13.43 9.95
N ARG A 122 35.41 -12.60 10.46
CA ARG A 122 35.50 -11.21 10.95
C ARG A 122 35.50 -10.12 9.90
#